data_AF-A0A843W0N5-F1
#
_entry.id   AF-A0A843W0N5-F1
#
_cell.length_a   1.000
_cell.length_b   1.000
_cell.length_c   1.000
_cell.angle_alpha   90.00
_cell.angle_beta   90.00
_cell.angle_gamma   90.00
#
_symmetry.space_group_name_H-M   'P 1'
#
loop_
_entity.id
_entity.type
_entity.pdbx_description
1 polymer ?
#
loop_
_entity_poly.entity_id
_entity_poly.type
_entity_poly.pdbx_seq_one_letter_code
_entity_poly.pdbx_strand_id
1 'polypeptide(L)'
;MVKASFEMKVDLVTETDKACEDLIFNHLKKHFPEHKFIGEETTAALGAADLSDDPTWIVDPLDGTTNFVHGYPFVCVSIGLTIGKVPTVGVVYNPILNEVRICISCCGSAILLVSMLFTGVRGQGAFLNGNPIKASSQTELVKSLLATEEIYHRLLFHIDDAHKMAGEIF
;
A
#
# COMPACT_ATOMS: atom_id res chain seq x y z
N MET A 1 -7.69 19.55 -9.83
CA MET A 1 -6.43 19.71 -9.09
C MET A 1 -6.60 18.93 -7.80
N VAL A 2 -5.81 17.88 -7.56
CA VAL A 2 -5.87 17.09 -6.31
C VAL A 2 -5.33 17.98 -5.18
N LYS A 3 -6.04 18.04 -4.06
CA LYS A 3 -5.54 18.72 -2.85
C LYS A 3 -4.69 17.74 -2.05
N ALA A 4 -3.45 18.11 -1.80
CA ALA A 4 -2.53 17.36 -0.96
C ALA A 4 -2.05 18.23 0.21
N SER A 5 -1.82 17.60 1.35
CA SER A 5 -1.17 18.18 2.54
C SER A 5 0.11 17.40 2.82
N PHE A 6 1.03 17.99 3.57
CA PHE A 6 2.27 17.35 3.95
C PHE A 6 2.19 16.89 5.41
N GLU A 7 2.37 15.60 5.68
CA GLU A 7 2.52 15.07 7.05
C GLU A 7 3.96 15.25 7.56
N MET A 8 4.91 15.10 6.64
CA MET A 8 6.31 15.55 6.74
C MET A 8 6.72 16.24 5.43
N LYS A 9 7.91 16.83 5.37
CA LYS A 9 8.37 17.66 4.24
C LYS A 9 8.34 16.98 2.84
N VAL A 10 8.18 15.65 2.77
CA VAL A 10 8.12 14.84 1.54
C VAL A 10 6.93 13.86 1.57
N ASP A 11 6.19 13.78 2.69
CA ASP A 11 5.14 12.80 2.88
C ASP A 11 3.79 13.43 2.54
N LEU A 12 3.11 12.92 1.52
CA LEU A 12 1.92 13.52 0.94
C LEU A 12 0.70 12.73 1.36
N VAL A 13 -0.32 13.45 1.85
CA VAL A 13 -1.66 12.90 2.13
C VAL A 13 -2.70 13.72 1.38
N THR A 14 -3.73 13.08 0.83
CA THR A 14 -4.84 13.77 0.15
C THR A 14 -6.17 13.57 0.89
N GLU A 15 -7.17 14.38 0.52
CA GLU A 15 -8.56 14.13 0.95
C GLU A 15 -9.07 12.74 0.51
N THR A 16 -8.45 12.15 -0.52
CA THR A 16 -8.79 10.83 -1.07
C THR A 16 -8.35 9.70 -0.14
N ASP A 17 -7.15 9.78 0.44
CA ASP A 17 -6.59 8.78 1.36
C ASP A 17 -7.55 8.59 2.55
N LYS A 18 -7.95 9.71 3.18
CA LYS A 18 -8.90 9.73 4.30
C LYS A 18 -10.27 9.21 3.92
N ALA A 19 -10.80 9.63 2.77
CA ALA A 19 -12.10 9.16 2.30
C ALA A 19 -12.11 7.65 2.00
N CYS A 20 -11.02 7.12 1.44
CA CYS A 20 -10.83 5.70 1.19
C CYS A 20 -10.75 4.91 2.51
N GLU A 21 -9.97 5.37 3.49
CA GLU A 21 -9.86 4.72 4.80
C GLU A 21 -11.22 4.66 5.51
N ASP A 22 -11.92 5.79 5.57
CA ASP A 22 -13.26 5.87 6.17
C ASP A 22 -14.25 4.92 5.48
N LEU A 23 -14.23 4.86 4.15
CA LEU A 23 -15.09 3.95 3.40
C LEU A 23 -14.80 2.49 3.74
N ILE A 24 -13.53 2.10 3.75
CA ILE A 24 -13.09 0.73 4.04
C ILE A 24 -13.45 0.36 5.49
N PHE A 25 -13.12 1.21 6.45
CA PHE A 25 -13.43 0.99 7.86
C PHE A 25 -14.92 0.87 8.10
N ASN A 26 -15.72 1.78 7.55
CA ASN A 26 -17.17 1.73 7.71
C ASN A 26 -17.78 0.47 7.07
N HIS A 27 -17.23 0.02 5.94
CA HIS A 27 -17.68 -1.22 5.31
C HIS A 27 -17.33 -2.46 6.15
N LEU A 28 -16.09 -2.54 6.64
CA LEU A 28 -15.62 -3.67 7.43
C LEU A 28 -16.27 -3.71 8.82
N LYS A 29 -16.41 -2.58 9.52
CA LYS A 29 -17.09 -2.50 10.82
C LYS A 29 -18.54 -3.00 10.78
N LYS A 30 -19.25 -2.79 9.67
CA LYS A 30 -20.62 -3.30 9.50
C LYS A 30 -20.68 -4.82 9.45
N HIS A 31 -19.65 -5.48 8.91
CA HIS A 31 -19.61 -6.93 8.76
C HIS A 31 -18.86 -7.61 9.92
N PHE A 32 -17.91 -6.91 10.54
CA PHE A 32 -17.02 -7.40 11.59
C PHE A 32 -16.93 -6.39 12.75
N PRO A 33 -18.03 -6.18 13.50
CA PRO A 33 -18.09 -5.15 14.54
C PRO A 33 -17.12 -5.39 15.71
N GLU A 34 -16.73 -6.63 15.96
CA GLU A 34 -15.81 -7.02 17.05
C GLU A 34 -14.33 -6.96 16.64
N HIS A 35 -14.02 -6.71 15.36
CA HIS A 35 -12.64 -6.66 14.89
C HIS A 35 -12.02 -5.29 15.19
N LYS A 36 -10.69 -5.27 15.32
CA LYS A 36 -9.90 -4.04 15.44
C LYS A 36 -9.45 -3.53 14.08
N PHE A 37 -9.00 -2.28 14.06
CA PHE A 37 -8.60 -1.56 12.85
C PHE A 37 -7.31 -0.80 13.11
N ILE A 38 -6.36 -0.91 12.18
CA ILE A 38 -5.14 -0.12 12.10
C ILE A 38 -5.12 0.45 10.68
N GLY A 39 -5.13 1.77 10.55
CA GLY A 39 -5.09 2.48 9.28
C GLY A 39 -3.88 3.38 9.23
N GLU A 40 -3.29 3.57 8.06
CA GLU A 40 -2.17 4.50 7.86
C GLU A 40 -2.53 5.91 8.35
N GLU A 41 -3.65 6.45 7.87
CA GLU A 41 -4.08 7.83 8.13
C GLU A 41 -4.47 8.03 9.60
N THR A 42 -5.21 7.06 10.15
CA THR A 42 -5.52 7.05 11.59
C THR A 42 -4.26 6.96 12.45
N THR A 43 -3.27 6.16 12.03
CA THR A 43 -2.00 5.99 12.75
C THR A 43 -1.16 7.27 12.70
N ALA A 44 -1.09 7.93 11.56
CA ALA A 44 -0.41 9.21 11.42
C ALA A 44 -1.04 10.29 12.32
N ALA A 45 -2.38 10.31 12.41
CA ALA A 45 -3.10 11.29 13.21
C ALA A 45 -3.09 11.03 14.72
N LEU A 46 -3.17 9.76 15.15
CA LEU A 46 -3.41 9.38 16.56
C LEU A 46 -2.25 8.62 17.21
N GLY A 47 -1.23 8.25 16.44
CA GLY A 47 -0.12 7.39 16.86
C GLY A 47 -0.38 5.91 16.59
N ALA A 48 0.71 5.12 16.60
CA ALA A 48 0.65 3.69 16.33
C ALA A 48 -0.13 2.93 17.41
N ALA A 49 -1.03 2.05 16.97
CA ALA A 49 -1.72 1.10 17.83
C ALA A 49 -0.94 -0.23 17.90
N ASP A 50 -0.86 -0.81 19.09
CA ASP A 50 -0.24 -2.12 19.27
C ASP A 50 -1.08 -3.23 18.64
N LEU A 51 -0.43 -4.11 17.87
CA LEU A 51 -1.07 -5.29 17.31
C LEU A 51 -1.36 -6.32 18.41
N SER A 52 -2.65 -6.56 18.66
CA SER A 52 -3.14 -7.56 19.63
C SER A 52 -3.41 -8.92 18.99
N ASP A 53 -3.78 -9.91 19.80
CA ASP A 53 -4.21 -11.23 19.30
C ASP A 53 -5.61 -11.22 18.68
N ASP A 54 -6.41 -10.18 18.95
CA ASP A 54 -7.74 -10.02 18.35
C ASP A 54 -7.64 -9.84 16.83
N PRO A 55 -8.65 -10.32 16.07
CA PRO A 55 -8.73 -10.08 14.63
C PRO A 55 -8.61 -8.59 14.31
N THR A 56 -7.58 -8.22 13.56
CA THR A 56 -7.25 -6.82 13.27
C THR A 56 -7.07 -6.61 11.78
N TRP A 57 -7.88 -5.71 11.22
CA TRP A 57 -7.75 -5.23 9.85
C TRP A 57 -6.68 -4.14 9.79
N ILE A 58 -5.71 -4.30 8.89
CA ILE A 58 -4.64 -3.34 8.63
C ILE A 58 -4.88 -2.78 7.24
N VAL A 59 -5.00 -1.47 7.11
CA VAL A 59 -5.40 -0.81 5.86
C VAL A 59 -4.41 0.29 5.53
N ASP A 60 -3.91 0.25 4.31
CA ASP A 60 -3.32 1.39 3.62
C ASP A 60 -4.32 1.76 2.51
N PRO A 61 -4.98 2.93 2.64
CA PRO A 61 -6.08 3.31 1.77
C PRO A 61 -5.62 3.78 0.38
N LEU A 62 -4.34 4.14 0.21
CA LEU A 62 -3.77 4.65 -1.03
C LEU A 62 -2.23 4.55 -1.01
N ASP A 63 -1.70 3.36 -1.25
CA ASP A 63 -0.27 3.16 -1.44
C ASP A 63 0.18 3.86 -2.73
N GLY A 64 1.23 4.66 -2.61
CA GLY A 64 1.74 5.49 -3.69
C GLY A 64 1.08 6.87 -3.81
N THR A 65 0.75 7.55 -2.71
CA THR A 65 0.12 8.89 -2.73
C THR A 65 0.89 9.91 -3.58
N THR A 66 2.23 9.85 -3.60
CA THR A 66 3.05 10.66 -4.53
C THR A 66 2.71 10.36 -5.99
N ASN A 67 2.63 9.08 -6.37
CA ASN A 67 2.22 8.69 -7.71
C ASN A 67 0.81 9.20 -8.02
N PHE A 68 -0.12 9.07 -7.07
CA PHE A 68 -1.50 9.54 -7.23
C PHE A 68 -1.58 11.05 -7.51
N VAL A 69 -0.90 11.87 -6.69
CA VAL A 69 -0.87 13.33 -6.83
C VAL A 69 -0.28 13.75 -8.19
N HIS A 70 0.71 13.01 -8.68
CA HIS A 70 1.36 13.27 -9.96
C HIS A 70 0.69 12.58 -11.16
N GLY A 71 -0.40 11.83 -10.97
CA GLY A 71 -1.12 11.14 -12.03
C GLY A 71 -0.40 9.93 -12.61
N TYR A 72 0.55 9.35 -11.88
CA TYR A 72 1.24 8.12 -12.25
C TYR A 72 0.40 6.90 -11.83
N PRO A 73 0.13 5.92 -12.72
CA PRO A 73 -0.94 4.93 -12.52
C PRO A 73 -0.58 3.78 -11.56
N PHE A 74 0.57 3.85 -10.89
CA PHE A 74 1.04 2.81 -9.96
C PHE A 74 0.65 3.21 -8.54
N VAL A 75 -0.61 2.97 -8.20
CA VAL A 75 -1.22 3.22 -6.89
C VAL A 75 -2.07 2.02 -6.51
N CYS A 76 -2.20 1.71 -5.23
CA CYS A 76 -3.08 0.61 -4.82
C CYS A 76 -3.76 0.84 -3.47
N VAL A 77 -4.84 0.10 -3.23
CA VAL A 77 -5.44 -0.07 -1.91
C VAL A 77 -4.94 -1.39 -1.35
N SER A 78 -4.41 -1.39 -0.13
CA SER A 78 -3.91 -2.58 0.54
C SER A 78 -4.68 -2.86 1.83
N ILE A 79 -5.23 -4.07 1.95
CA ILE A 79 -6.03 -4.50 3.10
C ILE A 79 -5.53 -5.87 3.56
N GLY A 80 -5.08 -5.94 4.80
CA GLY A 80 -4.68 -7.17 5.49
C GLY A 80 -5.60 -7.50 6.66
N LEU A 81 -5.77 -8.79 6.94
CA LEU A 81 -6.34 -9.28 8.19
C LEU A 81 -5.32 -10.10 8.94
N THR A 82 -5.11 -9.76 10.20
CA THR A 82 -4.33 -10.56 11.15
C THR A 82 -5.26 -11.22 12.16
N ILE A 83 -4.94 -12.44 12.59
CA ILE A 83 -5.63 -13.15 13.68
C ILE A 83 -4.53 -13.75 14.56
N GLY A 84 -4.52 -13.46 15.86
CA GLY A 84 -3.42 -13.88 16.74
C GLY A 84 -2.07 -13.33 16.28
N LYS A 85 -2.05 -12.08 15.78
CA LYS A 85 -0.87 -11.43 15.16
C LYS A 85 -0.31 -12.12 13.91
N VAL A 86 -1.06 -13.07 13.34
CA VAL A 86 -0.66 -13.82 12.15
C VAL A 86 -1.42 -13.28 10.92
N PRO A 87 -0.70 -12.81 9.88
CA PRO A 87 -1.31 -12.45 8.60
C PRO A 87 -2.07 -13.65 8.01
N THR A 88 -3.37 -13.46 7.78
CA THR A 88 -4.31 -14.53 7.41
C THR A 88 -4.96 -14.27 6.05
N VAL A 89 -5.33 -13.03 5.76
CA VAL A 89 -5.88 -12.59 4.48
C VAL A 89 -5.13 -11.33 4.03
N GLY A 90 -4.89 -11.20 2.73
CA GLY A 90 -4.34 -9.99 2.12
C GLY A 90 -5.02 -9.69 0.79
N VAL A 91 -5.28 -8.42 0.53
CA VAL A 91 -5.83 -7.89 -0.71
C VAL A 91 -5.02 -6.67 -1.11
N VAL A 92 -4.54 -6.65 -2.35
CA VAL A 92 -3.90 -5.47 -2.95
C VAL A 92 -4.59 -5.19 -4.27
N TYR A 93 -5.14 -3.99 -4.41
CA TYR A 93 -5.98 -3.62 -5.54
C TYR A 93 -5.48 -2.34 -6.19
N ASN A 94 -5.01 -2.43 -7.44
CA ASN A 94 -4.71 -1.24 -8.24
C ASN A 94 -5.93 -0.92 -9.13
N PRO A 95 -6.67 0.18 -8.85
CA PRO A 95 -7.87 0.54 -9.62
C PRO A 95 -7.56 1.15 -10.99
N ILE A 96 -6.32 1.61 -11.23
CA ILE A 96 -5.93 2.39 -12.41
C ILE A 96 -5.30 1.50 -13.50
N LEU A 97 -4.43 0.56 -13.10
CA LEU A 97 -3.76 -0.33 -14.04
C LEU A 97 -4.75 -1.36 -14.60
N ASN A 98 -4.90 -1.32 -15.91
CA ASN A 98 -5.71 -2.26 -16.66
C ASN A 98 -4.84 -3.38 -17.21
N GLU A 99 -5.16 -4.62 -16.86
CA GLU A 99 -4.72 -5.79 -17.61
C GLU A 99 -5.52 -5.85 -18.91
N VAL A 100 -4.85 -5.76 -20.06
CA VAL A 100 -5.49 -5.92 -21.38
C VAL A 100 -5.63 -7.41 -21.66
N ARG A 101 -6.85 -7.95 -21.54
CA ARG A 101 -7.16 -9.28 -22.05
C ARG A 101 -7.85 -9.15 -23.40
N ILE A 102 -7.20 -9.67 -24.44
CA ILE A 102 -7.81 -9.82 -25.76
C ILE A 102 -8.58 -11.14 -25.78
N CYS A 103 -9.91 -11.09 -25.81
CA CYS A 103 -10.74 -12.26 -26.07
C CYS A 103 -10.91 -12.44 -27.59
N ILE A 104 -10.33 -13.49 -28.17
CA ILE A 104 -10.42 -13.81 -29.62
C ILE A 104 -11.55 -14.83 -29.90
N SER A 105 -12.44 -15.12 -28.95
CA SER A 105 -13.50 -16.10 -29.17
C SER A 105 -14.84 -15.45 -29.57
N CYS A 106 -15.15 -15.63 -30.85
CA CYS A 106 -16.45 -15.63 -31.52
C CYS A 106 -17.09 -14.35 -32.09
N CYS A 107 -17.02 -13.16 -31.51
CA CYS A 107 -17.79 -12.02 -32.08
C CYS A 107 -17.16 -10.63 -31.81
N GLY A 108 -16.03 -10.31 -32.44
CA GLY A 108 -15.40 -8.98 -32.35
C GLY A 108 -14.58 -8.76 -31.07
N SER A 109 -13.39 -8.17 -31.21
CA SER A 109 -12.47 -7.90 -30.10
C SER A 109 -13.14 -7.08 -29.00
N ALA A 110 -13.48 -7.73 -27.88
CA ALA A 110 -13.76 -7.03 -26.64
C ALA A 110 -12.43 -6.81 -25.91
N ILE A 111 -12.02 -5.55 -25.78
CA ILE A 111 -10.96 -5.16 -24.85
C ILE A 111 -11.60 -5.11 -23.48
N LEU A 112 -11.34 -6.13 -22.65
CA LEU A 112 -11.71 -6.06 -21.24
C LEU A 112 -10.55 -5.42 -20.49
N LEU A 113 -10.80 -4.24 -19.94
CA LEU A 113 -9.90 -3.57 -19.00
C LEU A 113 -10.21 -4.15 -17.62
N VAL A 114 -9.29 -4.94 -17.07
CA VAL A 114 -9.45 -5.52 -15.73
C VAL A 114 -8.44 -4.85 -14.80
N SER A 115 -8.92 -4.17 -13.76
CA SER A 115 -8.07 -3.67 -12.68
C SER A 115 -7.26 -4.82 -12.05
N MET A 116 -6.07 -4.56 -11.52
CA MET A 116 -5.24 -5.62 -10.93
C MET A 116 -5.67 -5.90 -9.49
N LEU A 117 -6.27 -7.07 -9.25
CA LEU A 117 -6.66 -7.54 -7.94
C LEU A 117 -5.79 -8.72 -7.50
N PHE A 118 -4.87 -8.45 -6.58
CA PHE A 118 -4.10 -9.47 -5.88
C PHE A 118 -4.82 -9.87 -4.59
N THR A 119 -4.92 -11.17 -4.35
CA THR A 119 -5.49 -11.72 -3.12
C THR A 119 -4.64 -12.85 -2.60
N GLY A 120 -4.64 -13.05 -1.29
CA GLY A 120 -3.97 -14.18 -0.65
C GLY A 120 -4.70 -14.59 0.61
N VAL A 121 -4.81 -15.90 0.82
CA VAL A 121 -5.33 -16.47 2.06
C VAL A 121 -4.33 -17.50 2.56
N ARG A 122 -3.97 -17.42 3.85
CA ARG A 122 -3.03 -18.33 4.48
C ARG A 122 -3.44 -19.78 4.25
N GLY A 123 -2.54 -20.56 3.67
CA GLY A 123 -2.77 -21.97 3.32
C GLY A 123 -3.55 -22.23 2.03
N GLN A 124 -4.06 -21.20 1.35
CA GLN A 124 -4.84 -21.35 0.10
C GLN A 124 -4.12 -20.76 -1.13
N GLY A 125 -2.98 -20.11 -0.93
CA GLY A 125 -2.17 -19.52 -2.00
C GLY A 125 -2.50 -18.05 -2.28
N ALA A 126 -1.97 -17.56 -3.40
CA ALA A 126 -2.14 -16.19 -3.86
C ALA A 126 -2.65 -16.16 -5.31
N PHE A 127 -3.44 -15.15 -5.63
CA PHE A 127 -4.14 -15.03 -6.91
C PHE A 127 -4.04 -13.61 -7.46
N LEU A 128 -3.93 -13.49 -8.78
CA LEU A 128 -4.12 -12.26 -9.54
C LEU A 128 -5.36 -12.43 -10.42
N ASN A 129 -6.38 -11.59 -10.21
CA ASN A 129 -7.63 -11.63 -10.95
C ASN A 129 -8.27 -13.04 -10.97
N GLY A 130 -8.19 -13.73 -9.81
CA GLY A 130 -8.69 -15.10 -9.62
C GLY A 130 -7.77 -16.21 -10.14
N ASN A 131 -6.67 -15.88 -10.83
CA ASN A 131 -5.73 -16.89 -11.34
C ASN A 131 -4.58 -17.10 -10.35
N PRO A 132 -4.19 -18.35 -10.03
CA PRO A 132 -3.08 -18.61 -9.12
C PRO A 132 -1.77 -17.99 -9.61
N ILE A 133 -1.04 -17.37 -8.70
CA ILE A 133 0.29 -16.80 -8.95
C ILE A 133 1.33 -17.40 -8.03
N LYS A 134 2.60 -17.33 -8.45
CA LYS A 134 3.76 -17.75 -7.66
C LYS A 134 4.92 -16.79 -7.91
N ALA A 135 5.82 -16.71 -6.95
CA ALA A 135 7.08 -16.00 -7.14
C ALA A 135 7.89 -16.64 -8.28
N SER A 136 8.78 -15.83 -8.88
CA SER A 136 9.75 -16.34 -9.86
C SER A 136 10.60 -17.45 -9.25
N SER A 137 10.94 -18.46 -10.06
CA SER A 137 11.86 -19.53 -9.66
C SER A 137 13.33 -19.16 -9.89
N GLN A 138 13.62 -17.91 -10.27
CA GLN A 138 14.98 -17.46 -10.53
C GLN A 138 15.81 -17.41 -9.24
N THR A 139 16.94 -18.12 -9.23
CA THR A 139 17.86 -18.17 -8.09
C THR A 139 19.16 -17.41 -8.37
N GLU A 140 19.45 -17.06 -9.62
CA GLU A 140 20.65 -16.32 -10.01
C GLU A 140 20.35 -14.82 -10.08
N LEU A 141 21.03 -14.03 -9.24
CA LEU A 141 20.88 -12.57 -9.18
C LEU A 141 21.09 -11.90 -10.55
N VAL A 142 22.08 -12.38 -11.32
CA VAL A 142 22.43 -11.81 -12.64
C VAL A 142 21.30 -11.93 -13.66
N LYS A 143 20.35 -12.83 -13.42
CA LYS A 143 19.18 -13.09 -14.27
C LYS A 143 17.89 -12.60 -13.61
N SER A 144 17.98 -11.88 -12.50
CA SER A 144 16.84 -11.33 -11.77
C SER A 144 16.53 -9.90 -12.22
N LEU A 145 15.28 -9.49 -12.01
CA LEU A 145 14.86 -8.10 -12.08
C LEU A 145 14.46 -7.68 -10.67
N LEU A 146 15.03 -6.58 -10.18
CA LEU A 146 14.79 -6.06 -8.84
C LEU A 146 13.90 -4.82 -8.92
N ALA A 147 12.95 -4.72 -7.99
CA ALA A 147 12.18 -3.51 -7.73
C ALA A 147 12.64 -2.92 -6.40
N THR A 148 12.85 -1.60 -6.37
CA THR A 148 13.23 -0.85 -5.17
C THR A 148 12.66 0.55 -5.27
N GLU A 149 12.42 1.16 -4.12
CA GLU A 149 12.11 2.58 -3.99
C GLU A 149 13.24 3.27 -3.22
N GLU A 150 13.51 4.53 -3.53
CA GLU A 150 14.47 5.35 -2.79
C GLU A 150 13.72 6.13 -1.70
N ILE A 151 13.99 5.82 -0.43
CA ILE A 151 13.31 6.45 0.70
C ILE A 151 13.98 7.79 1.03
N TYR A 152 13.29 8.90 0.79
CA TYR A 152 13.75 10.23 1.19
C TYR A 152 13.44 10.52 2.67
N HIS A 153 14.10 9.84 3.60
CA HIS A 153 14.11 10.29 5.00
C HIS A 153 15.15 11.39 5.15
N ARG A 154 14.71 12.64 5.37
CA ARG A 154 15.63 13.68 5.80
C ARG A 154 16.04 13.38 7.24
N LEU A 155 17.21 12.77 7.43
CA LEU A 155 17.96 12.89 8.68
C LEU A 155 18.08 14.40 8.94
N LEU A 156 17.33 14.93 9.91
CA LEU A 156 17.53 16.27 10.44
C LEU A 156 18.84 16.28 11.23
N PHE A 157 19.97 16.09 10.56
CA PHE A 157 21.20 16.69 11.06
C PHE A 157 21.00 18.18 10.91
N HIS A 158 20.73 18.83 12.04
CA HIS A 158 20.75 20.28 12.13
C HIS A 158 22.08 20.75 11.55
N ILE A 159 22.02 21.63 10.55
CA ILE A 159 23.18 22.32 9.97
C ILE A 159 23.92 23.17 11.04
N ASP A 160 23.36 23.26 12.26
CA ASP A 160 23.97 23.92 13.41
C ASP A 160 24.98 23.04 14.19
N ASP A 161 24.98 21.71 14.03
CA ASP A 161 25.91 20.84 14.77
C ASP A 161 27.29 20.73 14.10
N ALA A 162 27.40 21.03 12.80
CA ALA A 162 28.68 21.11 12.11
C ALA A 162 29.55 22.28 12.61
N HIS A 163 28.93 23.38 13.08
CA HIS A 163 29.65 24.49 13.69
C HIS A 163 30.14 24.18 15.11
N LYS A 164 29.46 23.29 15.85
CA LYS A 164 29.91 22.86 17.18
C LYS A 164 31.10 21.90 17.14
N MET A 165 31.20 21.04 16.12
CA MET A 165 32.35 20.14 15.97
C MET A 165 33.61 20.80 15.39
N ALA A 166 33.47 21.92 14.67
CA ALA A 166 34.63 22.67 14.13
C ALA A 166 35.23 23.67 15.14
N GLY A 167 34.54 23.97 16.25
CA GLY A 167 34.96 24.93 17.28
C GLY A 167 35.85 24.36 18.39
N GLU A 168 36.10 23.05 18.42
CA GLU A 168 36.97 22.40 19.43
C GLU A 168 38.33 21.94 18.86
N ILE A 169 38.72 22.39 17.66
CA ILE A 169 40.04 22.07 17.05
C ILE A 169 40.87 23.33 16.72
N PHE A 170 40.59 24.47 17.34
CA PHE A 170 41.56 25.58 17.43
C PHE A 170 41.51 26.26 18.80
#